data_AF-B0BHX6-F1
#
_entry.id   AF-B0BHX6-F1
#
_cell.length_a   1.000
_cell.length_b   1.000
_cell.length_c   1.000
_cell.angle_alpha   90.00
_cell.angle_beta   90.00
_cell.angle_gamma   90.00
#
_symmetry.space_group_name_H-M   'P 1'
#
loop_
_entity.id
_entity.type
_entity.pdbx_description
1 polymer ?
#
loop_
_entity_poly.entity_id
_entity_poly.type
_entity_poly.pdbx_seq_one_letter_code
_entity_poly.pdbx_strand_id
1 'polypeptide(L)'
;MGTSLSYHTVETVPAATRQPLIDFIESKANEREWWAECIMLYDLRDGSGRMGGDTKLFCLLDDDDAADCFMAMKDAEFLVDCLESASKQFGVSWELTLAGEPAGEITRGARTEIVQQMLDSFDLIAEDEDVDFERYDRESLLAKYPDR
;
A
#
# COMPACT_ATOMS: atom_id res chain seq x y z
N MET A 1 16.54 7.41 0.35
CA MET A 1 15.86 6.27 -0.31
C MET A 1 14.40 6.37 0.09
N GLY A 2 13.45 6.22 -0.84
CA GLY A 2 12.03 6.24 -0.50
C GLY A 2 11.58 4.86 -0.06
N THR A 3 10.63 4.78 0.87
CA THR A 3 9.99 3.54 1.27
C THR A 3 8.83 3.26 0.30
N SER A 4 8.80 2.07 -0.29
CA SER A 4 7.67 1.60 -1.11
C SER A 4 7.10 0.32 -0.54
N LEU A 5 5.78 0.19 -0.62
CA LEU A 5 5.08 -1.07 -0.48
C LEU A 5 4.85 -1.63 -1.89
N SER A 6 5.63 -2.63 -2.24
CA SER A 6 5.56 -3.34 -3.51
C SER A 6 4.68 -4.57 -3.36
N TYR A 7 4.04 -4.97 -4.44
CA TYR A 7 3.14 -6.13 -4.44
C TYR A 7 3.13 -6.81 -5.80
N HIS A 8 3.00 -8.13 -5.82
CA HIS A 8 2.86 -8.88 -7.06
C HIS A 8 1.95 -10.07 -6.88
N THR A 9 1.30 -10.47 -7.98
CA THR A 9 0.46 -11.66 -7.97
C THR A 9 1.32 -12.91 -7.84
N VAL A 10 0.91 -13.85 -7.00
CA VAL A 10 1.62 -15.13 -6.83
C VAL A 10 1.52 -15.96 -8.12
N GLU A 11 0.30 -16.09 -8.64
CA GLU A 11 0.03 -16.83 -9.87
C GLU A 11 -0.11 -15.93 -11.10
N THR A 12 -0.01 -16.55 -12.28
CA THR A 12 -0.33 -15.90 -13.55
C THR A 12 -1.77 -15.40 -13.55
N VAL A 13 -1.97 -14.13 -13.88
CA VAL A 13 -3.32 -13.55 -14.01
C VAL A 13 -3.91 -13.92 -15.38
N PRO A 14 -5.06 -14.60 -15.45
CA PRO A 14 -5.69 -14.93 -16.72
C PRO A 14 -5.94 -13.68 -17.56
N ALA A 15 -5.70 -13.76 -18.88
CA ALA A 15 -5.83 -12.61 -19.78
C ALA A 15 -7.21 -11.94 -19.72
N ALA A 16 -8.27 -12.73 -19.50
CA ALA A 16 -9.64 -12.22 -19.35
C ALA A 16 -9.88 -11.46 -18.03
N THR A 17 -9.06 -11.70 -17.00
CA THR A 17 -9.16 -11.09 -15.67
C THR A 17 -8.31 -9.83 -15.55
N ARG A 18 -7.24 -9.71 -16.34
CA ARG A 18 -6.25 -8.63 -16.23
C ARG A 18 -6.84 -7.22 -16.30
N GLN A 19 -7.51 -6.88 -17.40
CA GLN A 19 -8.04 -5.52 -17.55
C GLN A 19 -9.13 -5.21 -16.49
N PRO A 20 -10.10 -6.11 -16.22
CA PRO A 20 -11.05 -5.90 -15.12
C PRO A 20 -10.40 -5.70 -13.74
N LEU A 21 -9.29 -6.38 -13.46
CA LEU A 21 -8.53 -6.23 -12.23
C LEU A 21 -7.87 -4.85 -12.15
N ILE A 22 -7.24 -4.39 -13.24
CA ILE A 22 -6.65 -3.05 -13.34
C ILE A 22 -7.73 -2.00 -13.12
N ASP A 23 -8.82 -2.05 -13.89
CA ASP A 23 -9.90 -1.07 -13.82
C ASP A 23 -10.52 -1.01 -12.41
N PHE A 24 -10.64 -2.16 -11.73
CA PHE A 24 -11.13 -2.23 -10.36
C PHE A 24 -10.18 -1.54 -9.37
N ILE A 25 -8.89 -1.86 -9.43
CA ILE A 25 -7.89 -1.28 -8.54
C ILE A 25 -7.74 0.21 -8.80
N GLU A 26 -7.73 0.65 -10.06
CA GLU A 26 -7.70 2.07 -10.42
C GLU A 26 -8.95 2.79 -9.94
N SER A 27 -10.14 2.19 -10.09
CA SER A 27 -11.39 2.75 -9.54
C SER A 27 -11.28 2.95 -8.03
N LYS A 28 -10.76 1.96 -7.30
CA LYS A 28 -10.56 2.03 -5.85
C LYS A 28 -9.52 3.08 -5.48
N ALA A 29 -8.38 3.11 -6.17
CA ALA A 29 -7.34 4.09 -5.94
C ALA A 29 -7.83 5.53 -6.11
N ASN A 30 -8.80 5.76 -7.00
CA ASN A 30 -9.44 7.06 -7.24
C ASN A 30 -10.56 7.42 -6.23
N GLU A 31 -10.95 6.52 -5.32
CA GLU A 31 -11.96 6.81 -4.28
C GLU A 31 -11.43 7.71 -3.17
N ARG A 32 -10.11 7.95 -3.11
CA ARG A 32 -9.48 8.83 -2.12
C ARG A 32 -8.31 9.63 -2.70
N GLU A 33 -7.90 10.64 -1.95
CA GLU A 33 -6.64 11.33 -2.16
C GLU A 33 -5.52 10.58 -1.43
N TRP A 34 -4.41 10.36 -2.12
CA TRP A 34 -3.19 9.75 -1.57
C TRP A 34 -2.31 10.82 -0.94
N TRP A 35 -1.50 10.45 0.04
CA TRP A 35 -0.51 11.37 0.59
C TRP A 35 0.71 11.42 -0.31
N ALA A 36 1.24 10.25 -0.69
CA ALA A 36 2.37 10.14 -1.61
C ALA A 36 1.91 9.85 -3.05
N GLU A 37 2.16 8.64 -3.55
CA GLU A 37 1.78 8.22 -4.91
C GLU A 37 0.72 7.12 -4.84
N CYS A 38 -0.19 7.08 -5.82
CA CYS A 38 -1.27 6.10 -5.84
C CYS A 38 -0.79 4.68 -6.23
N ILE A 39 -1.72 3.73 -6.22
CA ILE A 39 -1.49 2.34 -6.63
C ILE A 39 -1.10 2.29 -8.12
N MET A 40 0.14 1.91 -8.41
CA MET A 40 0.62 1.70 -9.77
C MET A 40 0.67 0.20 -10.08
N LEU A 41 0.00 -0.23 -11.14
CA LEU A 41 0.05 -1.61 -11.62
C LEU A 41 0.85 -1.72 -12.92
N TYR A 42 1.58 -2.82 -13.08
CA TYR A 42 2.31 -3.14 -14.29
C TYR A 42 2.44 -4.66 -14.50
N ASP A 43 2.74 -5.04 -15.73
CA ASP A 43 3.11 -6.42 -16.05
C ASP A 43 4.56 -6.71 -15.63
N LEU A 44 4.77 -7.85 -14.96
CA LEU A 44 6.13 -8.33 -14.69
C LEU A 44 6.80 -8.75 -16.01
N ARG A 45 7.99 -8.20 -16.26
CA ARG A 45 8.76 -8.41 -17.50
C ARG A 45 9.54 -9.73 -17.53
N ASP A 46 9.07 -10.73 -16.80
CA ASP A 46 9.68 -12.07 -16.70
C ASP A 46 8.97 -13.12 -17.59
N GLY A 47 7.89 -12.73 -18.28
CA GLY A 47 7.09 -13.62 -19.12
C GLY A 47 6.16 -14.56 -18.33
N SER A 48 6.06 -14.40 -17.01
CA SER A 48 5.20 -15.22 -16.15
C SER A 48 3.71 -14.91 -16.31
N GLY A 49 3.37 -13.78 -16.93
CA GLY A 49 1.99 -13.28 -16.98
C GLY A 49 1.46 -12.86 -15.60
N ARG A 50 2.34 -12.68 -14.61
CA ARG A 50 2.03 -12.09 -13.32
C ARG A 50 2.02 -10.57 -13.42
N MET A 51 1.32 -9.95 -12.48
CA MET A 51 1.24 -8.50 -12.36
C MET A 51 2.00 -8.07 -11.11
N GLY A 52 2.59 -6.89 -11.17
CA GLY A 52 3.26 -6.24 -10.06
C GLY A 52 2.72 -4.83 -9.88
N GLY A 53 3.14 -4.20 -8.80
CA GLY A 53 2.86 -2.82 -8.53
C GLY A 53 3.71 -2.29 -7.40
N ASP A 54 3.76 -0.97 -7.33
CA ASP A 54 4.48 -0.23 -6.31
C ASP A 54 3.62 0.93 -5.86
N THR A 55 3.60 1.15 -4.56
CA THR A 55 3.02 2.34 -3.95
C THR A 55 4.09 2.96 -3.08
N LYS A 56 4.48 4.17 -3.42
CA LYS A 56 5.42 4.95 -2.62
C LYS A 56 4.70 5.41 -1.36
N LEU A 57 5.32 5.21 -0.22
CA LEU A 57 4.86 5.70 1.06
C LEU A 57 5.66 6.95 1.43
N PHE A 58 5.09 7.80 2.29
CA PHE A 58 5.92 8.76 3.04
C PHE A 58 6.99 7.96 3.81
N CYS A 59 8.21 8.51 3.91
CA CYS A 59 9.40 7.77 4.33
C CYS A 59 9.23 7.04 5.69
N LEU A 60 10.05 5.99 5.90
CA LEU A 60 10.19 5.24 7.15
C LEU A 60 11.67 5.11 7.57
N LEU A 61 12.38 6.22 7.68
CA LEU A 61 13.76 6.33 8.14
C LEU A 61 13.83 6.83 9.59
N ASP A 62 14.96 6.55 10.24
CA ASP A 62 15.23 6.72 11.69
C ASP A 62 15.07 8.15 12.28
N ASP A 63 14.60 9.14 11.51
CA ASP A 63 14.37 10.54 11.92
C ASP A 63 12.96 11.05 11.50
N ASP A 64 12.04 10.15 11.13
CA ASP A 64 10.75 10.56 10.55
C ASP A 64 9.76 11.07 11.61
N ASP A 65 9.18 12.24 11.32
CA ASP A 65 8.10 12.85 12.11
C ASP A 65 6.89 11.90 12.11
N ALA A 66 6.21 11.75 13.23
CA ALA A 66 5.01 10.93 13.40
C ALA A 66 3.94 11.17 12.30
N ALA A 67 3.90 12.40 11.79
CA ALA A 67 3.08 12.77 10.64
C ALA A 67 3.38 11.93 9.38
N ASP A 68 4.66 11.73 9.04
CA ASP A 68 5.10 10.93 7.89
C ASP A 68 4.69 9.47 8.08
N CYS A 69 4.88 8.93 9.29
CA CYS A 69 4.50 7.56 9.62
C CYS A 69 2.99 7.35 9.56
N PHE A 70 2.19 8.31 10.03
CA PHE A 70 0.74 8.27 9.90
C PHE A 70 0.26 8.33 8.45
N MET A 71 0.84 9.21 7.63
CA MET A 71 0.52 9.29 6.21
C MET A 71 0.86 7.99 5.50
N ALA A 72 2.04 7.42 5.77
CA ALA A 72 2.48 6.13 5.24
C ALA A 72 1.54 4.99 5.67
N MET A 73 1.16 4.96 6.94
CA MET A 73 0.23 3.98 7.50
C MET A 73 -1.13 4.03 6.81
N LYS A 74 -1.72 5.22 6.69
CA LYS A 74 -3.01 5.39 6.02
C LYS A 74 -2.92 5.03 4.55
N ASP A 75 -1.79 5.33 3.91
CA ASP A 75 -1.59 4.92 2.54
C ASP A 75 -1.52 3.40 2.38
N ALA A 76 -0.75 2.72 3.25
CA ALA A 76 -0.57 1.27 3.28
C ALA A 76 -1.86 0.52 3.66
N GLU A 77 -2.61 0.98 4.67
CA GLU A 77 -3.87 0.37 5.14
C GLU A 77 -4.88 0.24 3.98
N PHE A 78 -5.10 1.33 3.26
CA PHE A 78 -6.03 1.34 2.12
C PHE A 78 -5.51 0.55 0.91
N LEU A 79 -4.20 0.54 0.66
CA LEU A 79 -3.62 -0.33 -0.37
C LEU A 79 -3.93 -1.80 -0.03
N VAL A 80 -3.68 -2.22 1.21
CA VAL A 80 -3.97 -3.60 1.65
C VAL A 80 -5.46 -3.91 1.49
N ASP A 81 -6.36 -3.02 1.90
CA ASP A 81 -7.81 -3.20 1.74
C ASP A 81 -8.24 -3.32 0.25
N CYS A 82 -7.59 -2.54 -0.62
CA CYS A 82 -7.82 -2.60 -2.06
C CYS A 82 -7.37 -3.96 -2.63
N LEU A 83 -6.19 -4.44 -2.24
CA LEU A 83 -5.66 -5.73 -2.67
C LEU A 83 -6.48 -6.90 -2.10
N GLU A 84 -6.98 -6.82 -0.87
CA GLU A 84 -7.92 -7.79 -0.29
C GLU A 84 -9.23 -7.84 -1.09
N SER A 85 -9.80 -6.69 -1.40
CA SER A 85 -11.03 -6.59 -2.19
C SER A 85 -10.83 -7.17 -3.60
N ALA A 86 -9.71 -6.85 -4.24
CA ALA A 86 -9.34 -7.38 -5.54
C ALA A 86 -9.11 -8.90 -5.49
N SER A 87 -8.39 -9.38 -4.47
CA SER A 87 -8.15 -10.81 -4.23
C SER A 87 -9.45 -11.59 -4.08
N LYS A 88 -10.41 -11.04 -3.32
CA LYS A 88 -11.73 -11.64 -3.13
C LYS A 88 -12.55 -11.69 -4.42
N GLN A 89 -12.54 -10.62 -5.19
CA GLN A 89 -13.37 -10.48 -6.39
C GLN A 89 -12.84 -11.28 -7.57
N PHE A 90 -11.53 -11.28 -7.77
CA PHE A 90 -10.89 -11.86 -8.96
C PHE A 90 -10.16 -13.18 -8.68
N GLY A 91 -10.08 -13.61 -7.41
CA GLY A 91 -9.44 -14.86 -7.03
C GLY A 91 -7.92 -14.85 -7.20
N VAL A 92 -7.29 -13.67 -7.19
CA VAL A 92 -5.84 -13.51 -7.27
C VAL A 92 -5.22 -13.48 -5.87
N SER A 93 -4.00 -13.98 -5.73
CA SER A 93 -3.23 -13.87 -4.48
C SER A 93 -2.09 -12.88 -4.68
N TRP A 94 -1.74 -12.12 -3.64
CA TRP A 94 -0.68 -11.12 -3.66
C TRP A 94 0.41 -11.45 -2.64
N GLU A 95 1.66 -11.29 -3.03
CA GLU A 95 2.81 -11.18 -2.13
C GLU A 95 3.16 -9.70 -2.00
N LEU A 96 3.51 -9.27 -0.78
CA LEU A 96 3.87 -7.89 -0.47
C LEU A 96 5.31 -7.82 -0.02
N THR A 97 6.00 -6.74 -0.37
CA THR A 97 7.32 -6.40 0.16
C THR A 97 7.38 -4.93 0.56
N LEU A 98 7.91 -4.65 1.74
CA LEU A 98 8.11 -3.29 2.25
C LEU A 98 9.60 -2.97 2.19
N ALA A 99 9.96 -1.94 1.43
CA ALA A 99 11.36 -1.56 1.21
C ALA A 99 12.27 -2.74 0.76
N GLY A 100 11.69 -3.69 0.02
CA GLY A 100 12.37 -4.89 -0.47
C GLY A 100 12.36 -6.09 0.47
N GLU A 101 11.90 -5.93 1.71
CA GLU A 101 11.76 -7.03 2.68
C GLU A 101 10.37 -7.66 2.62
N PRO A 102 10.23 -8.99 2.79
CA PRO A 102 8.93 -9.67 2.78
C PRO A 102 7.97 -9.10 3.83
N ALA A 103 6.78 -8.69 3.38
CA ALA A 103 5.75 -8.05 4.21
C ALA A 103 4.45 -8.87 4.30
N GLY A 104 4.47 -10.12 3.82
CA GLY A 104 3.34 -11.06 3.92
C GLY A 104 2.57 -11.20 2.63
N GLU A 105 1.36 -11.74 2.74
CA GLU A 105 0.55 -12.18 1.60
C GLU A 105 -0.93 -11.85 1.80
N ILE A 106 -1.66 -11.74 0.70
CA ILE A 106 -3.12 -11.60 0.67
C ILE A 106 -3.68 -12.70 -0.23
N THR A 107 -4.53 -13.56 0.32
CA THR A 107 -5.14 -14.68 -0.40
C THR A 107 -6.63 -14.76 -0.13
N ARG A 108 -7.45 -14.86 -1.19
CA ARG A 108 -8.92 -14.92 -1.12
C ARG A 108 -9.54 -13.77 -0.31
N GLY A 109 -8.92 -12.61 -0.38
CA GLY A 109 -9.34 -11.40 0.33
C GLY A 109 -9.09 -11.41 1.83
N ALA A 110 -8.11 -12.17 2.29
CA ALA A 110 -7.60 -12.09 3.65
C ALA A 110 -6.09 -11.89 3.64
N ARG A 111 -5.61 -10.88 4.36
CA ARG A 111 -4.20 -10.66 4.67
C ARG A 111 -3.67 -11.68 5.69
N THR A 112 -2.39 -12.01 5.62
CA THR A 112 -1.72 -12.82 6.66
C THR A 112 -1.43 -11.98 7.90
N GLU A 113 -1.12 -12.66 9.01
CA GLU A 113 -0.72 -11.99 10.25
C GLU A 113 0.53 -11.10 10.06
N ILE A 114 1.43 -11.46 9.14
CA ILE A 114 2.63 -10.66 8.82
C ILE A 114 2.23 -9.30 8.22
N VAL A 115 1.21 -9.28 7.35
CA VAL A 115 0.69 -8.00 6.80
C VAL A 115 0.08 -7.15 7.91
N GLN A 116 -0.64 -7.79 8.85
CA GLN A 116 -1.19 -7.06 10.00
C GLN A 116 -0.08 -6.50 10.89
N GLN A 117 0.93 -7.29 11.23
CA GLN A 117 2.08 -6.86 12.02
C GLN A 117 2.86 -5.73 11.33
N MET A 118 2.98 -5.76 10.00
CA MET A 118 3.54 -4.66 9.23
C MET A 118 2.69 -3.39 9.42
N LEU A 119 1.36 -3.47 9.28
CA LEU A 119 0.48 -2.32 9.52
C LEU A 119 0.59 -1.79 10.96
N ASP A 120 0.55 -2.68 11.95
CA ASP A 120 0.69 -2.35 13.37
C ASP A 120 2.06 -1.70 13.67
N SER A 121 3.11 -2.04 12.91
CA SER A 121 4.43 -1.41 13.08
C SER A 121 4.43 0.07 12.70
N PHE A 122 3.55 0.49 11.79
CA PHE A 122 3.37 1.91 11.52
C PHE A 122 2.61 2.61 12.66
N ASP A 123 1.58 1.97 13.22
CA ASP A 123 0.81 2.51 14.36
C ASP A 123 1.74 2.75 15.56
N LEU A 124 2.64 1.82 15.86
CA LEU A 124 3.58 1.95 16.99
C LEU A 124 4.53 3.15 16.84
N ILE A 125 4.99 3.44 15.61
CA ILE A 125 5.84 4.62 15.36
C ILE A 125 5.01 5.91 15.48
N ALA A 126 3.74 5.86 15.09
CA ALA A 126 2.83 6.98 15.19
C ALA A 126 2.46 7.30 16.65
N GLU A 127 2.26 6.27 17.49
CA GLU A 127 1.90 6.41 18.92
C GLU A 127 3.06 6.88 19.82
N ASP A 128 4.32 6.54 19.52
CA ASP A 128 5.48 6.87 20.37
C ASP A 128 5.77 8.38 20.46
N GLU A 129 5.20 9.17 19.56
CA GLU A 129 5.41 10.62 19.44
C GLU A 129 4.27 11.48 20.08
N ASP A 130 3.30 10.87 20.80
CA ASP A 130 2.16 11.55 21.48
C ASP A 130 1.31 12.43 20.52
N VAL A 131 1.09 11.89 19.32
CA VAL A 131 0.49 12.61 18.20
C VAL A 131 -1.02 12.35 18.13
N ASP A 132 -1.81 13.37 18.47
CA ASP A 132 -3.28 13.33 18.37
C ASP A 132 -3.71 13.36 16.89
N PHE A 133 -3.84 12.19 16.28
CA PHE A 133 -4.23 12.01 14.87
C PHE A 133 -5.59 12.59 14.51
N GLU A 134 -6.50 12.82 15.48
CA GLU A 134 -7.76 13.50 15.23
C GLU A 134 -7.60 14.99 14.95
N ARG A 135 -6.43 15.57 15.28
CA ARG A 135 -6.09 16.99 15.01
C ARG A 135 -5.38 17.21 13.68
N TYR A 136 -4.93 16.15 13.02
CA TYR A 136 -4.23 16.27 11.75
C TYR A 136 -5.23 16.28 10.60
N ASP A 137 -5.66 17.47 10.20
CA ASP A 137 -6.32 17.62 8.92
C ASP A 137 -5.29 17.54 7.77
N ARG A 138 -5.75 17.02 6.62
CA ARG A 138 -4.89 16.77 5.45
C ARG A 138 -4.21 18.02 4.91
N GLU A 139 -4.90 19.15 4.93
CA GLU A 139 -4.35 20.42 4.45
C GLU A 139 -3.21 20.91 5.35
N SER A 140 -3.37 20.82 6.67
CA SER A 140 -2.37 21.19 7.67
C SER A 140 -1.11 20.33 7.60
N LEU A 141 -1.25 19.03 7.34
CA LEU A 141 -0.11 18.13 7.15
C LEU A 141 0.65 18.44 5.85
N LEU A 142 -0.04 18.57 4.72
CA LEU A 142 0.61 18.89 3.46
C LEU A 142 1.27 20.28 3.47
N ALA A 143 0.69 21.26 4.18
CA ALA A 143 1.29 22.57 4.35
C ALA A 143 2.63 22.55 5.12
N LYS A 144 2.88 21.53 5.96
CA LYS A 144 4.19 21.32 6.61
C LYS A 144 5.25 20.79 5.64
N TYR A 145 4.84 20.17 4.53
CA TYR A 145 5.73 19.54 3.54
C TYR A 145 5.51 20.10 2.12
N PRO A 146 5.68 21.42 1.88
CA PRO A 146 5.33 22.05 0.61
C PRO A 146 6.21 21.65 -0.59
N ASP A 147 7.38 21.04 -0.33
CA ASP A 147 8.39 20.65 -1.32
C ASP A 147 8.46 19.13 -1.56
N ARG A 148 7.53 18.33 -1.01
CA ARG A 148 7.44 16.87 -1.18
C ARG A 148 6.15 16.49 -1.92
#